data_AF-A0A946GM89-F1
#
_entry.id   AF-A0A946GM89-F1
#
_cell.length_a   1.000
_cell.length_b   1.000
_cell.length_c   1.000
_cell.angle_alpha   90.00
_cell.angle_beta   90.00
_cell.angle_gamma   90.00
#
_symmetry.space_group_name_H-M   'P 1'
#
loop_
_entity.id
_entity.type
_entity.pdbx_description
1 polymer ?
#
loop_
_entity_poly.entity_id
_entity_poly.type
_entity_poly.pdbx_seq_one_letter_code
_entity_poly.pdbx_strand_id
1 'polypeptide(L)' 'RLHEADYSPWEGYEAEVWPTLTVLRGKVMMRDGEFLGDRTDGKLLKRKVDEAIRNRPAL' A
#
# COMPACT_ATOMS: atom_id res chain seq x y z
N ARG A 1 -9.98 21.64 -8.82
CA ARG A 1 -9.64 20.31 -9.38
C ARG A 1 -8.22 20.02 -8.92
N LEU A 2 -8.04 19.04 -8.05
CA LEU A 2 -6.74 18.71 -7.46
C LEU A 2 -5.91 17.97 -8.52
N HIS A 3 -4.72 18.48 -8.84
CA HIS A 3 -3.85 17.93 -9.89
C HIS A 3 -3.10 16.66 -9.48
N GLU A 4 -3.41 16.08 -8.32
CA GLU A 4 -2.66 14.97 -7.72
C GLU A 4 -2.64 13.67 -8.54
N ALA A 5 -3.58 13.48 -9.47
CA ALA A 5 -3.64 12.27 -10.28
C ALA A 5 -2.89 12.36 -11.61
N ASP A 6 -2.50 13.57 -12.04
CA ASP A 6 -1.97 13.82 -13.40
C ASP A 6 -0.46 14.10 -13.38
N TYR A 7 0.20 13.99 -12.22
CA TYR A 7 1.64 14.18 -12.04
C TYR A 7 2.26 13.02 -11.27
N SER A 8 3.37 12.50 -11.79
CA SER A 8 4.24 11.55 -11.10
C SER A 8 5.65 12.13 -10.99
N PRO A 9 6.29 12.13 -9.80
CA PRO A 9 7.71 12.47 -9.69
C PRO A 9 8.63 11.45 -10.38
N TRP A 10 8.07 10.32 -10.83
CA TRP A 10 8.76 9.25 -11.56
C TRP A 10 8.49 9.30 -13.07
N GLU A 11 7.92 10.38 -13.59
CA GLU A 11 7.70 10.53 -15.04
C GLU A 11 9.01 10.33 -15.81
N GLY A 12 9.00 9.42 -16.79
CA GLY A 12 10.18 9.05 -17.58
C GLY A 12 11.17 8.09 -16.89
N TYR A 13 10.91 7.63 -15.67
CA TYR A 13 11.70 6.57 -15.04
C TYR A 13 11.33 5.18 -15.58
N GLU A 14 12.31 4.46 -16.10
CA GLU A 14 12.15 3.07 -16.54
C GLU A 14 12.40 2.11 -15.38
N ALA A 15 11.33 1.52 -14.85
CA ALA A 15 11.44 0.47 -13.85
C ALA A 15 11.67 -0.90 -14.51
N GLU A 16 12.72 -1.61 -14.08
CA GLU A 16 13.07 -2.94 -14.61
C GLU A 16 12.07 -4.03 -14.21
N VAL A 17 11.35 -3.84 -13.10
CA VAL A 17 10.42 -4.83 -12.55
C VAL A 17 9.12 -4.15 -12.10
N TRP A 18 8.00 -4.76 -12.48
CA TRP A 18 6.66 -4.35 -12.07
C TRP A 18 5.94 -5.49 -11.33
N PRO A 19 5.20 -5.18 -10.25
CA PRO A 19 4.41 -6.19 -9.55
C PRO A 19 3.23 -6.67 -10.41
N THR A 20 3.13 -7.98 -10.62
CA THR A 20 2.05 -8.61 -11.40
C THR A 20 0.93 -9.17 -10.53
N LEU A 21 1.16 -9.34 -9.22
CA LEU A 21 0.18 -9.94 -8.30
C LEU A 21 0.25 -9.30 -6.92
N THR A 22 -0.92 -8.91 -6.39
CA THR A 22 -1.08 -8.54 -4.97
C THR A 22 -2.17 -9.38 -4.33
N VAL A 23 -1.86 -9.98 -3.17
CA VAL A 23 -2.81 -10.79 -2.39
C VAL A 23 -3.03 -10.16 -1.01
N LEU A 24 -4.30 -9.97 -0.63
CA LEU A 24 -4.71 -9.51 0.69
C LEU A 24 -5.47 -10.63 1.40
N ARG A 25 -4.86 -11.23 2.42
CA ARG A 25 -5.49 -12.28 3.26
C ARG A 25 -6.12 -13.42 2.44
N GLY A 26 -5.38 -13.91 1.44
CA GLY A 26 -5.80 -14.99 0.54
C GLY A 26 -6.64 -14.56 -0.66
N LYS A 27 -7.09 -13.29 -0.74
CA LYS A 27 -7.82 -12.75 -1.90
C LYS A 27 -6.86 -12.04 -2.86
N VAL A 28 -6.97 -12.34 -4.16
CA VAL A 28 -6.27 -11.58 -5.20
C VAL A 28 -6.89 -10.19 -5.32
N MET A 29 -6.10 -9.14 -5.07
CA MET A 29 -6.54 -7.74 -5.12
C MET A 29 -6.16 -7.05 -6.41
N MET A 30 -5.04 -7.47 -7.01
CA MET A 30 -4.55 -6.95 -8.26
C MET A 30 -3.86 -8.08 -9.01
N ARG A 31 -4.12 -8.18 -10.32
CA ARG A 31 -3.38 -9.04 -11.24
C ARG A 31 -3.13 -8.35 -12.58
N ASP A 32 -1.90 -8.39 -13.06
CA ASP A 32 -1.50 -7.97 -14.42
C ASP A 32 -2.02 -6.60 -14.87
N GLY A 33 -2.00 -5.61 -13.96
CA GLY A 33 -2.47 -4.24 -14.24
C GLY A 33 -3.91 -3.97 -13.78
N GLU A 34 -4.68 -5.00 -13.47
CA GLU A 34 -6.10 -4.88 -13.13
C GLU A 34 -6.34 -4.95 -11.62
N PHE A 35 -7.14 -4.02 -11.10
CA PHE A 35 -7.64 -4.07 -9.72
C PHE A 35 -8.89 -4.95 -9.63
N LEU A 36 -8.82 -6.02 -8.82
CA LEU A 36 -9.85 -7.05 -8.64
C LEU A 36 -10.53 -7.00 -7.25
N GLY A 37 -10.15 -6.03 -6.41
CA GLY A 37 -10.68 -5.87 -5.06
C GLY A 37 -12.06 -5.21 -5.01
N ASP A 38 -12.70 -5.34 -3.86
CA ASP A 38 -13.88 -4.56 -3.46
C ASP A 38 -13.46 -3.45 -2.49
N ARG A 39 -14.15 -2.30 -2.52
CA ARG A 39 -13.85 -1.17 -1.63
C ARG A 39 -14.03 -1.51 -0.14
N THR A 40 -14.78 -2.56 0.18
CA THR A 40 -15.02 -3.06 1.54
C THR A 40 -14.02 -4.11 2.01
N ASP A 41 -13.06 -4.53 1.17
CA ASP A 41 -12.04 -5.50 1.57
C ASP A 41 -11.07 -4.93 2.62
N GLY A 42 -11.00 -3.61 2.77
CA GLY A 42 -10.20 -2.95 3.80
C GLY A 42 -10.69 -3.25 5.22
N LYS A 43 -9.77 -3.33 6.18
CA LYS A 43 -10.11 -3.40 7.62
C LYS A 43 -9.20 -2.45 8.40
N LEU A 44 -9.77 -1.75 9.39
CA LEU A 44 -8.99 -0.95 10.33
C LEU A 44 -8.14 -1.90 11.20
N LEU A 45 -6.82 -1.78 11.09
CA LEU A 45 -5.89 -2.45 11.99
C LEU A 45 -5.53 -1.50 13.12
N LYS A 46 -6.09 -1.73 14.31
CA LYS A 46 -5.72 -0.99 15.51
C LYS A 46 -4.27 -1.30 15.84
N ARG A 47 -3.41 -0.29 15.81
CA ARG A 47 -2.00 -0.38 16.20
C ARG A 47 -1.80 0.39 17.50
N LYS A 48 -0.97 -0.15 18.39
CA LYS A 48 -0.45 0.57 19.55
C LYS A 48 1.05 0.63 19.42
N VAL A 49 1.64 1.76 19.77
CA VAL A 49 3.08 1.81 20.02
C VAL A 49 3.33 0.96 21.25
N ASP A 50 4.33 0.09 21.18
CA ASP A 50 4.72 -0.73 22.31
C ASP A 50 5.01 0.16 23.53
N GLU A 51 4.57 -0.25 24.73
CA GLU A 51 4.77 0.56 25.94
C GLU A 51 6.24 0.78 26.25
N ALA A 52 7.12 -0.17 25.89
CA ALA A 52 8.56 -0.02 26.05
C ALA A 52 9.08 1.18 25.25
N ILE A 53 8.58 1.38 24.02
CA ILE A 53 8.92 2.52 23.14
C ILE A 53 8.23 3.81 23.59
N ARG A 54 6.99 3.75 24.08
CA ARG A 54 6.25 4.94 24.53
C ARG A 54 6.87 5.56 25.77
N ASN A 55 7.37 4.74 26.68
CA ASN A 55 7.91 5.20 27.96
C ASN A 55 9.36 5.70 27.84
N ARG A 56 10.13 5.19 26.87
CA ARG A 56 11.52 5.59 26.59
C ARG A 56 12.00 5.00 25.25
N PRO A 57 13.08 5.50 24.64
CA PRO A 57 13.76 4.76 23.57
C PRO A 57 14.12 3.34 24.04
N ALA A 58 13.73 2.33 23.25
CA ALA A 58 14.16 0.94 23.47
C ALA A 58 15.34 0.60 22.55
N LEU A 59 16.23 -0.27 23.01
CA LEU A 59 17.38 -0.80 22.25
C LEU A 59 16.95 -1.91 21.30
#